data_AF-A0A358MAT9-F1
#
_entry.id   AF-A0A358MAT9-F1
#
_cell.length_a   1.000
_cell.length_b   1.000
_cell.length_c   1.000
_cell.angle_alpha   90.00
_cell.angle_beta   90.00
_cell.angle_gamma   90.00
#
_symmetry.space_group_name_H-M   'P 1'
#
loop_
_entity.id
_entity.type
_entity.pdbx_description
1 polymer ?
#
loop_
_entity_poly.entity_id
_entity_poly.type
_entity_poly.pdbx_seq_one_letter_code
_entity_poly.pdbx_strand_id
1 'polypeptide(L)'
;GIMNNLSMLRRRMRSSELKIKFFNKGRLTRTTVCVVYIESVVNKNILKELYRRLEGIDIDGVLDPNYLEEFIGEQSAFGFNSLGATERPDVVVAKMLEGRIAVLVDGSPVALTAPYLFVENFQSNEDYYMPPVYASFSRIIRIICFILTISVPAIYISIVAYHHEILPSAFRISLAKSRARVPLPAALECFIMLIMFDILRETGIRMPNHIGQAMSIVGALVIGQAAVEAHLVAAPMVIVVAFTGITNLMSSRLTAATLVSRYFCLILASMIGLTGLMVGISSVLIHVLSMETLGIPSILPVKRLEYQEVKDTFIRAPWPNMLKRIWPLSHNLTRQKKVTH
;
A
#
# COMPACT_ATOMS: atom_id res chain seq x y z
N GLY A 1 20.07 -11.28 14.68
CA GLY A 1 19.85 -10.79 16.05
C GLY A 1 19.77 -9.29 16.08
N ILE A 2 19.00 -8.75 17.02
CA ILE A 2 18.66 -7.33 17.15
C ILE A 2 19.88 -6.41 17.23
N MET A 3 20.97 -6.89 17.83
CA MET A 3 22.22 -6.14 17.94
C MET A 3 22.85 -5.84 16.57
N ASN A 4 22.72 -6.74 15.59
CA ASN A 4 23.19 -6.50 14.23
C ASN A 4 22.40 -5.37 13.58
N ASN A 5 21.06 -5.39 13.71
CA ASN A 5 20.20 -4.33 13.18
C ASN A 5 20.53 -2.98 13.83
N LEU A 6 20.67 -2.94 15.16
CA LEU A 6 21.08 -1.74 15.90
C LEU A 6 22.46 -1.23 15.47
N SER A 7 23.41 -2.13 15.20
CA SER A 7 24.73 -1.77 14.69
C SER A 7 24.65 -1.11 13.31
N MET A 8 23.79 -1.61 12.41
CA MET A 8 23.57 -1.02 11.09
C MET A 8 22.95 0.37 11.17
N LEU A 9 22.04 0.60 12.13
CA LEU A 9 21.45 1.91 12.41
C LEU A 9 22.51 2.87 12.98
N ARG A 10 23.27 2.44 14.00
CA ARG A 10 24.33 3.26 14.62
C ARG A 10 25.46 3.62 13.64
N ARG A 11 25.82 2.72 12.71
CA ARG A 11 26.81 3.01 11.67
C ARG A 11 26.39 4.18 10.76
N ARG A 12 25.08 4.29 10.48
CA ARG A 12 24.49 5.36 9.66
C ARG A 12 24.19 6.62 10.47
N MET A 13 23.80 6.48 11.72
CA MET A 13 23.48 7.58 12.62
C MET A 13 24.36 7.55 13.86
N ARG A 14 25.45 8.33 13.82
CA ARG A 14 26.47 8.41 14.90
C ARG A 14 26.14 9.46 15.97
N SER A 15 24.88 9.88 16.07
CA SER A 15 24.45 10.94 16.98
C SER A 15 24.10 10.39 18.37
N SER A 16 24.43 11.14 19.43
CA SER A 16 23.98 10.89 20.81
C SER A 16 22.47 11.08 21.02
N GLU A 17 21.81 11.72 20.04
CA GLU A 17 20.36 11.92 19.98
C GLU A 17 19.60 10.64 19.65
N LEU A 18 20.28 9.61 19.13
CA LEU A 18 19.67 8.31 18.86
C LEU A 18 19.41 7.59 20.19
N LYS A 19 18.15 7.47 20.57
CA LYS A 19 17.72 6.76 21.78
C LYS A 19 17.17 5.39 21.42
N ILE A 20 17.47 4.43 22.28
CA ILE A 20 17.05 3.03 22.16
C ILE A 20 16.45 2.64 23.51
N LYS A 21 15.20 2.16 23.51
CA LYS A 21 14.52 1.62 24.68
C LYS A 21 14.18 0.15 24.43
N PHE A 22 14.63 -0.73 25.33
CA PHE A 22 14.38 -2.16 25.24
C PHE A 22 13.13 -2.55 26.04
N PHE A 23 12.43 -3.55 25.53
CA PHE A 23 11.28 -4.21 26.12
C PHE A 23 11.44 -5.72 25.95
N ASN A 24 10.91 -6.50 26.88
CA ASN A 24 10.77 -7.95 26.71
C ASN A 24 9.28 -8.25 26.53
N LYS A 25 8.93 -8.97 25.46
CA LYS A 25 7.55 -9.27 25.06
C LYS A 25 7.40 -10.75 24.73
N GLY A 26 6.18 -11.27 24.89
CA GLY A 26 5.91 -12.71 24.81
C GLY A 26 6.08 -13.40 26.17
N ARG A 27 5.03 -14.07 26.66
CA ARG A 27 5.02 -14.79 27.94
C ARG A 27 6.02 -15.95 27.96
N LEU A 28 6.08 -16.70 26.86
CA LEU A 28 6.93 -17.87 26.70
C LEU A 28 8.25 -17.52 26.01
N THR A 29 8.20 -16.77 24.90
CA THR A 29 9.40 -16.49 24.10
C THR A 29 10.32 -15.45 24.75
N ARG A 30 9.76 -14.54 25.58
CA ARG A 30 10.49 -13.41 26.19
C ARG A 30 11.37 -12.66 25.18
N THR A 31 10.85 -12.48 23.97
CA THR A 31 11.55 -11.86 22.85
C THR A 31 11.91 -10.42 23.18
N THR A 32 13.15 -10.03 22.92
CA THR A 32 13.59 -8.64 23.04
C THR A 32 13.02 -7.82 21.89
N VAL A 33 12.29 -6.76 22.23
CA VAL A 33 11.80 -5.73 21.30
C VAL A 33 12.51 -4.43 21.65
N CYS A 34 12.96 -3.66 20.66
CA CYS A 34 13.52 -2.34 20.92
C CYS A 34 12.86 -1.25 20.09
N VAL A 35 12.63 -0.11 20.75
CA VAL A 35 12.12 1.11 20.14
C VAL A 35 13.27 2.07 19.96
N VAL A 36 13.45 2.55 18.73
CA VAL A 36 14.56 3.40 18.31
C VAL A 36 14.02 4.69 17.71
N TYR A 37 14.53 5.84 18.14
CA TYR A 37 14.06 7.15 17.70
C TYR A 37 15.11 8.24 17.93
N ILE A 38 14.89 9.43 17.37
CA ILE A 38 15.75 10.61 17.56
C ILE A 38 15.08 11.56 18.57
N GLU A 39 15.73 11.82 19.70
CA GLU A 39 15.18 12.57 20.84
C GLU A 39 14.65 13.96 20.44
N SER A 40 15.45 14.73 19.70
CA SER A 40 15.15 16.10 19.25
C SER A 40 14.17 16.22 18.08
N VAL A 41 13.82 15.11 17.41
CA VAL A 41 12.94 15.13 16.23
C VAL A 41 11.59 14.50 16.54
N VAL A 42 11.56 13.39 17.28
CA VAL A 42 10.32 12.64 17.53
C VAL A 42 9.25 13.49 18.22
N ASN A 43 7.99 13.30 17.82
CA ASN A 43 6.86 13.80 18.59
C ASN A 43 6.65 12.93 19.85
N LYS A 44 6.79 13.54 21.04
CA LYS A 44 6.69 12.83 22.33
C LYS A 44 5.30 12.25 22.59
N ASN A 45 4.24 12.84 22.05
CA ASN A 45 2.88 12.31 22.20
C ASN A 45 2.73 10.97 21.47
N ILE A 46 3.24 10.89 20.23
CA ILE A 46 3.27 9.66 19.45
C ILE A 46 4.10 8.59 20.16
N LEU A 47 5.27 8.97 20.70
CA LEU A 47 6.14 8.05 21.43
C LEU A 47 5.48 7.49 22.70
N LYS A 48 4.77 8.35 23.45
CA LYS A 48 4.04 7.95 24.66
C LYS A 48 2.92 6.96 24.32
N GLU A 49 2.16 7.23 23.25
CA GLU A 49 1.10 6.34 22.79
C GLU A 49 1.65 4.98 22.32
N LEU A 50 2.77 4.97 21.59
CA LEU A 50 3.47 3.75 21.21
C LEU A 50 3.89 2.93 22.43
N TYR A 51 4.48 3.57 23.44
CA TYR A 51 4.86 2.87 24.68
C TYR A 51 3.65 2.30 25.41
N ARG A 52 2.55 3.06 25.51
CA ARG A 52 1.31 2.59 26.12
C ARG A 52 0.78 1.32 25.43
N ARG A 53 0.74 1.30 24.09
CA ARG A 53 0.29 0.13 23.31
C ARG A 53 1.24 -1.05 23.49
N LEU A 54 2.56 -0.83 23.38
CA LEU A 54 3.57 -1.87 23.58
C LEU A 54 3.50 -2.47 24.97
N GLU A 55 3.31 -1.67 26.01
CA GLU A 55 3.20 -2.13 27.40
C GLU A 55 2.00 -3.05 27.61
N GLY A 56 0.87 -2.77 26.96
CA GLY A 56 -0.35 -3.59 27.03
C GLY A 56 -0.33 -4.89 26.23
N ILE A 57 0.72 -5.19 25.46
CA ILE A 57 0.82 -6.44 24.70
C ILE A 57 1.06 -7.61 25.65
N ASP A 58 0.07 -8.52 25.69
CA ASP A 58 0.15 -9.81 26.35
C ASP A 58 -0.18 -10.94 25.36
N ILE A 59 0.85 -11.64 24.89
CA ILE A 59 0.75 -12.79 23.98
C ILE A 59 1.78 -13.84 24.37
N ASP A 60 1.61 -15.08 23.90
CA ASP A 60 2.55 -16.17 24.22
C ASP A 60 3.96 -15.93 23.66
N GLY A 61 4.06 -15.35 22.47
CA GLY A 61 5.35 -15.06 21.84
C GLY A 61 5.29 -14.04 20.72
N VAL A 62 6.38 -13.29 20.56
CA VAL A 62 6.60 -12.39 19.41
C VAL A 62 7.68 -13.01 18.52
N LEU A 63 7.29 -13.52 17.35
CA LEU A 63 8.21 -14.17 16.40
C LEU A 63 8.63 -13.24 15.26
N ASP A 64 7.75 -12.31 14.88
CA ASP A 64 7.99 -11.38 13.79
C ASP A 64 7.45 -9.99 14.15
N PRO A 65 8.07 -8.88 13.68
CA PRO A 65 7.55 -7.54 13.90
C PRO A 65 6.10 -7.37 13.45
N ASN A 66 5.65 -8.06 12.40
CA ASN A 66 4.26 -7.97 11.93
C ASN A 66 3.25 -8.43 13.00
N TYR A 67 3.65 -9.27 13.97
CA TYR A 67 2.77 -9.63 15.10
C TYR A 67 2.45 -8.40 15.94
N LEU A 68 3.39 -7.46 16.06
CA LEU A 68 3.20 -6.21 16.79
C LEU A 68 2.35 -5.20 15.99
N GLU A 69 2.21 -5.38 14.67
CA GLU A 69 1.41 -4.47 13.85
C GLU A 69 -0.06 -4.46 14.28
N GLU A 70 -0.62 -5.62 14.62
CA GLU A 70 -2.02 -5.71 15.06
C GLU A 70 -2.28 -5.08 16.44
N PHE A 71 -1.25 -4.97 17.29
CA PHE A 71 -1.37 -4.36 18.62
C PHE A 71 -1.04 -2.87 18.63
N ILE A 72 -0.10 -2.45 17.77
CA ILE A 72 0.36 -1.07 17.70
C ILE A 72 -0.46 -0.27 16.70
N GLY A 73 -0.74 -0.86 15.54
CA GLY A 73 -1.45 -0.25 14.44
C GLY A 73 -2.97 -0.25 14.64
N GLU A 74 -3.67 0.54 13.83
CA GLU A 74 -5.13 0.45 13.73
C GLU A 74 -5.52 -0.65 12.74
N GLN A 75 -6.60 -1.36 13.05
CA GLN A 75 -7.16 -2.37 12.17
C GLN A 75 -7.97 -1.71 11.06
N SER A 76 -7.66 -2.05 9.81
CA SER A 76 -8.37 -1.54 8.66
C SER A 76 -9.34 -2.60 8.11
N ALA A 77 -10.63 -2.27 8.01
CA ALA A 77 -11.63 -3.12 7.35
C ALA A 77 -11.27 -3.45 5.88
N PHE A 78 -10.60 -2.52 5.20
CA PHE A 78 -10.14 -2.71 3.83
C PHE A 78 -8.73 -3.30 3.73
N GLY A 79 -8.03 -3.62 4.84
CA GLY A 79 -6.65 -4.16 4.76
C GLY A 79 -5.56 -3.16 4.34
N PHE A 80 -5.73 -1.87 4.64
CA PHE A 80 -4.65 -0.89 4.54
C PHE A 80 -3.67 -1.05 5.72
N ASN A 81 -2.37 -1.00 5.43
CA ASN A 81 -1.35 -1.06 6.46
C ASN A 81 -1.35 0.24 7.27
N SER A 82 -1.32 0.10 8.59
CA SER A 82 -1.24 1.25 9.51
C SER A 82 0.20 1.51 9.98
N LEU A 83 1.12 0.57 9.76
CA LEU A 83 2.56 0.70 10.02
C LEU A 83 3.37 0.42 8.75
N GLY A 84 4.56 1.01 8.66
CA GLY A 84 5.48 0.77 7.55
C GLY A 84 6.48 -0.32 7.91
N ALA A 85 6.67 -1.32 7.04
CA ALA A 85 7.68 -2.37 7.24
C ALA A 85 8.85 -2.24 6.25
N THR A 86 10.08 -2.42 6.73
CA THR A 86 11.27 -2.43 5.86
C THR A 86 12.44 -3.20 6.45
N GLU A 87 13.16 -3.92 5.58
CA GLU A 87 14.42 -4.60 5.90
C GLU A 87 15.65 -3.68 5.71
N ARG A 88 15.44 -2.50 5.13
CA ARG A 88 16.51 -1.59 4.70
C ARG A 88 16.86 -0.59 5.81
N PRO A 89 18.05 -0.67 6.43
CA PRO A 89 18.41 0.21 7.56
C PRO A 89 18.55 1.69 7.17
N ASP A 90 18.89 2.00 5.92
CA ASP A 90 18.90 3.35 5.35
C ASP A 90 17.51 3.99 5.37
N VAL A 91 16.48 3.22 5.05
CA VAL A 91 15.08 3.68 5.03
C VAL A 91 14.61 3.97 6.44
N VAL A 92 14.91 3.09 7.40
CA VAL A 92 14.59 3.30 8.82
C VAL A 92 15.20 4.61 9.32
N VAL A 93 16.48 4.86 9.03
CA VAL A 93 17.16 6.11 9.41
C VAL A 93 16.52 7.33 8.74
N ALA A 94 16.20 7.27 7.45
CA ALA A 94 15.53 8.36 6.74
C ALA A 94 14.17 8.69 7.35
N LYS A 95 13.38 7.67 7.71
CA LYS A 95 12.07 7.83 8.36
C LYS A 95 12.21 8.41 9.77
N MET A 96 13.21 7.98 10.55
CA MET A 96 13.51 8.57 11.86
C MET A 96 13.95 10.04 11.77
N LEU A 97 14.71 10.41 10.74
CA LEU A 97 15.08 11.80 10.46
C LEU A 97 13.86 12.67 10.10
N GLU A 98 12.73 12.08 9.73
CA GLU A 98 11.46 12.75 9.50
C GLU A 98 10.56 12.81 10.76
N GLY A 99 10.99 12.21 11.88
CA GLY A 99 10.25 12.20 13.14
C GLY A 99 9.50 10.91 13.43
N ARG A 100 9.64 9.88 12.59
CA ARG A 100 9.05 8.55 12.86
C ARG A 100 9.89 7.78 13.89
N ILE A 101 9.24 6.78 14.47
CA ILE A 101 9.82 5.86 15.44
C ILE A 101 10.01 4.51 14.74
N ALA A 102 11.10 3.83 15.04
CA ALA A 102 11.36 2.47 14.57
C ALA A 102 11.15 1.45 15.69
N VAL A 103 10.55 0.31 15.38
CA VAL A 103 10.39 -0.84 16.28
C VAL A 103 11.07 -2.03 15.65
N LEU A 104 11.97 -2.67 16.40
CA LEU A 104 12.74 -3.84 15.99
C LEU A 104 12.41 -4.99 16.92
N VAL A 105 12.31 -6.20 16.38
CA VAL A 105 12.13 -7.44 17.14
C VAL A 105 13.36 -8.31 16.95
N ASP A 106 13.84 -8.93 18.03
CA ASP A 106 14.93 -9.87 17.93
C ASP A 106 14.57 -11.10 17.07
N GLY A 107 15.54 -11.58 16.30
CA GLY A 107 15.34 -12.65 15.32
C GLY A 107 14.87 -12.22 13.93
N SER A 108 14.30 -11.01 13.75
CA SER A 108 13.82 -10.55 12.44
C SER A 108 14.74 -9.49 11.78
N PRO A 109 14.95 -9.54 10.46
CA PRO A 109 15.64 -8.47 9.71
C PRO A 109 14.74 -7.26 9.43
N VAL A 110 13.43 -7.37 9.66
CA VAL A 110 12.44 -6.33 9.37
C VAL A 110 12.36 -5.34 10.53
N ALA A 111 12.22 -4.06 10.21
CA ALA A 111 11.91 -2.98 11.13
C ALA A 111 10.53 -2.40 10.80
N LEU A 112 9.71 -2.16 11.83
CA LEU A 112 8.49 -1.39 11.69
C LEU A 112 8.79 0.09 11.91
N THR A 113 8.09 0.96 11.20
CA THR A 113 8.17 2.42 11.31
C THR A 113 6.78 3.01 11.54
N ALA A 114 6.68 3.93 12.49
CA ALA A 114 5.41 4.53 12.92
C ALA A 114 5.56 6.04 13.18
N PRO A 115 4.55 6.88 12.89
CA PRO A 115 3.32 6.53 12.16
C PRO A 115 3.58 6.38 10.66
N TYR A 116 2.69 5.67 9.97
CA TYR A 116 2.75 5.43 8.53
C TYR A 116 1.66 6.22 7.82
N LEU A 117 2.05 7.11 6.91
CA LEU A 117 1.13 7.95 6.16
C LEU A 117 0.66 7.24 4.89
N PHE A 118 -0.58 7.49 4.48
CA PHE A 118 -1.17 6.85 3.29
C PHE A 118 -0.33 7.06 2.03
N VAL A 119 0.25 8.26 1.86
CA VAL A 119 1.10 8.58 0.70
C VAL A 119 2.34 7.70 0.58
N GLU A 120 2.84 7.17 1.70
CA GLU A 120 4.04 6.32 1.71
C GLU A 120 3.82 4.99 0.97
N ASN A 121 2.56 4.58 0.75
CA ASN A 121 2.25 3.41 -0.06
C ASN A 121 2.63 3.58 -1.53
N PHE A 122 2.66 4.83 -2.03
CA PHE A 122 3.01 5.16 -3.41
C PHE A 122 4.49 5.55 -3.57
N GLN A 123 5.22 5.61 -2.46
CA GLN A 123 6.65 5.92 -2.45
C GLN A 123 7.47 4.63 -2.49
N SER A 124 8.48 4.60 -3.36
CA SER A 124 9.54 3.61 -3.30
C SER A 124 10.77 4.21 -2.65
N ASN A 125 11.54 3.37 -1.94
CA ASN A 125 12.84 3.75 -1.41
C ASN A 125 13.78 4.20 -2.54
N GLU A 126 13.61 3.63 -3.73
CA GLU A 126 14.39 3.93 -4.94
C GLU A 126 14.13 5.33 -5.50
N ASP A 127 12.95 5.89 -5.25
CA ASP A 127 12.55 7.22 -5.74
C ASP A 127 13.52 8.32 -5.29
N TYR A 128 14.17 8.14 -4.13
CA TYR A 128 15.10 9.10 -3.54
C TYR A 128 16.52 9.00 -4.12
N TYR A 129 16.84 7.89 -4.80
CA TYR A 129 18.12 7.67 -5.47
C TYR A 129 18.07 7.99 -6.98
N MET A 130 16.87 8.20 -7.52
CA MET A 130 16.65 8.54 -8.93
C MET A 130 16.48 10.06 -9.15
N PRO A 131 16.59 10.54 -10.40
CA PRO A 131 16.27 11.92 -10.73
C PRO A 131 14.86 12.32 -10.26
N PRO A 132 14.66 13.51 -9.67
CA PRO A 132 13.38 13.93 -9.12
C PRO A 132 12.20 13.85 -10.10
N VAL A 133 12.44 14.16 -11.38
CA VAL A 133 11.43 14.12 -12.44
C VAL A 133 10.93 12.69 -12.67
N TYR A 134 11.85 11.73 -12.81
CA TYR A 134 11.51 10.32 -13.02
C TYR A 134 10.75 9.75 -11.81
N ALA A 135 11.25 10.01 -10.61
CA ALA A 135 10.60 9.58 -9.37
C ALA A 135 9.17 10.12 -9.24
N SER A 136 8.96 11.40 -9.55
CA SER A 136 7.63 12.03 -9.52
C SER A 136 6.68 11.41 -10.54
N PHE A 137 7.15 11.16 -11.76
CA PHE A 137 6.36 10.50 -12.79
C PHE A 137 5.97 9.07 -12.39
N SER A 138 6.91 8.30 -11.83
CA SER A 138 6.65 6.95 -11.32
C SER A 138 5.62 6.95 -10.18
N ARG A 139 5.69 7.91 -9.24
CA ARG A 139 4.69 8.07 -8.17
C ARG A 139 3.29 8.32 -8.72
N ILE A 140 3.15 9.21 -9.70
CA ILE A 140 1.85 9.49 -10.35
C ILE A 140 1.29 8.24 -11.01
N ILE A 141 2.13 7.48 -11.73
CA ILE A 141 1.71 6.21 -12.33
C ILE A 141 1.22 5.22 -11.27
N ARG A 142 1.94 5.05 -10.15
CA ARG A 142 1.51 4.14 -9.07
C ARG A 142 0.15 4.51 -8.49
N ILE A 143 -0.15 5.80 -8.36
CA ILE A 143 -1.46 6.30 -7.89
C ILE A 143 -2.55 6.00 -8.91
N ILE A 144 -2.29 6.27 -10.20
CA ILE A 144 -3.23 5.95 -11.29
C ILE A 144 -3.49 4.44 -11.33
N CYS A 145 -2.45 3.61 -11.26
CA CYS A 145 -2.58 2.15 -11.24
C CYS A 145 -3.40 1.65 -10.05
N PHE A 146 -3.24 2.25 -8.86
CA PHE A 146 -4.06 1.91 -7.70
C PHE A 146 -5.55 2.19 -7.94
N ILE A 147 -5.88 3.38 -8.45
CA ILE A 147 -7.27 3.77 -8.77
C ILE A 147 -7.85 2.84 -9.83
N LEU A 148 -7.09 2.56 -10.89
CA LEU A 148 -7.51 1.67 -11.98
C LEU A 148 -7.74 0.24 -11.50
N THR A 149 -6.87 -0.29 -10.65
CA THR A 149 -6.98 -1.67 -10.12
C THR A 149 -8.31 -1.88 -9.39
N ILE A 150 -8.76 -0.87 -8.63
CA ILE A 150 -10.02 -0.94 -7.89
C ILE A 150 -11.21 -0.70 -8.81
N SER A 151 -11.11 0.29 -9.71
CA SER A 151 -12.27 0.84 -10.42
C SER A 151 -12.56 0.12 -11.74
N VAL A 152 -11.54 -0.34 -12.48
CA VAL A 152 -11.71 -0.85 -13.86
C VAL A 152 -12.72 -2.00 -13.97
N PRO A 153 -12.67 -3.05 -13.13
CA PRO A 153 -13.67 -4.13 -13.21
C PRO A 153 -15.09 -3.62 -12.95
N ALA A 154 -15.26 -2.78 -11.93
CA ALA A 154 -16.55 -2.25 -11.54
C ALA A 154 -17.11 -1.24 -12.55
N ILE A 155 -16.26 -0.42 -13.18
CA ILE A 155 -16.61 0.45 -14.31
C ILE A 155 -17.09 -0.38 -15.49
N TYR A 156 -16.35 -1.43 -15.85
CA TYR A 156 -16.73 -2.32 -16.94
C TYR A 156 -18.12 -2.92 -16.72
N ILE A 157 -18.39 -3.49 -15.54
CA ILE A 157 -19.70 -4.05 -15.22
C ILE A 157 -20.80 -2.98 -15.23
N SER A 158 -20.54 -1.80 -14.67
CA SER A 158 -21.53 -0.71 -14.64
C SER A 158 -21.95 -0.30 -16.06
N ILE A 159 -20.99 -0.18 -16.98
CA ILE A 159 -21.26 0.21 -18.36
C ILE A 159 -21.96 -0.91 -19.13
N VAL A 160 -21.48 -2.14 -18.99
CA VAL A 160 -21.98 -3.27 -19.80
C VAL A 160 -23.36 -3.75 -19.33
N ALA A 161 -23.64 -3.70 -18.03
CA ALA A 161 -24.91 -4.18 -17.47
C ALA A 161 -25.99 -3.09 -17.39
N TYR A 162 -25.62 -1.83 -17.13
CA TYR A 162 -26.59 -0.76 -16.84
C TYR A 162 -26.56 0.39 -17.86
N HIS A 163 -25.38 0.78 -18.36
CA HIS A 163 -25.20 2.00 -19.15
C HIS A 163 -24.57 1.76 -20.53
N HIS A 164 -25.16 0.90 -21.34
CA HIS A 164 -24.62 0.53 -22.65
C HIS A 164 -24.72 1.67 -23.68
N GLU A 165 -25.56 2.67 -23.41
CA GLU A 165 -25.73 3.89 -24.20
C GLU A 165 -24.46 4.75 -24.26
N ILE A 166 -23.60 4.67 -23.23
CA ILE A 166 -22.34 5.42 -23.15
C ILE A 166 -21.33 4.91 -24.20
N LEU A 167 -21.46 3.65 -24.63
CA LEU A 167 -20.54 3.05 -25.60
C LEU A 167 -20.82 3.52 -27.03
N PRO A 168 -19.77 3.85 -27.82
CA PRO A 168 -19.90 4.07 -29.25
C PRO A 168 -20.60 2.89 -29.93
N SER A 169 -21.45 3.16 -30.93
CA SER A 169 -22.28 2.14 -31.60
C SER A 169 -21.46 0.97 -32.14
N ALA A 170 -20.31 1.24 -32.76
CA ALA A 170 -19.40 0.21 -33.27
C ALA A 170 -18.89 -0.73 -32.16
N PHE A 171 -18.50 -0.17 -31.01
CA PHE A 171 -18.00 -0.94 -29.87
C PHE A 171 -19.12 -1.75 -29.21
N ARG A 172 -20.33 -1.16 -29.08
CA ARG A 172 -21.51 -1.83 -28.53
C ARG A 172 -21.89 -3.08 -29.35
N ILE A 173 -21.89 -2.97 -30.68
CA ILE A 173 -22.19 -4.09 -31.58
C ILE A 173 -21.14 -5.19 -31.45
N SER A 174 -19.85 -4.82 -31.40
CA SER A 174 -18.75 -5.78 -31.21
C SER A 174 -18.88 -6.53 -29.88
N LEU A 175 -19.17 -5.80 -28.79
CA LEU A 175 -19.39 -6.37 -27.48
C LEU A 175 -20.60 -7.32 -27.45
N ALA A 176 -21.72 -6.92 -28.06
CA ALA A 176 -22.91 -7.75 -28.16
C ALA A 176 -22.62 -9.06 -28.91
N LYS A 177 -21.89 -9.01 -30.04
CA LYS A 177 -21.45 -10.21 -30.78
C LYS A 177 -20.52 -11.11 -29.95
N SER A 178 -19.58 -10.53 -29.22
CA SER A 178 -18.66 -11.29 -28.36
C SER A 178 -19.38 -11.97 -27.20
N ARG A 179 -20.46 -11.37 -26.69
CA ARG A 179 -21.23 -11.90 -25.55
C ARG A 179 -22.41 -12.78 -25.96
N ALA A 180 -22.84 -12.77 -27.22
CA ALA A 180 -23.97 -13.56 -27.70
C ALA A 180 -23.84 -15.07 -27.46
N ARG A 181 -22.60 -15.58 -27.36
CA ARG A 181 -22.28 -16.99 -27.14
C ARG A 181 -21.90 -17.32 -25.69
N VAL A 182 -21.81 -16.30 -24.83
CA VAL A 182 -21.37 -16.47 -23.44
C VAL A 182 -22.59 -16.70 -22.55
N PRO A 183 -22.67 -17.82 -21.82
CA PRO A 183 -23.85 -18.18 -21.04
C PRO A 183 -23.96 -17.40 -19.72
N LEU A 184 -22.86 -16.82 -19.24
CA LEU A 184 -22.80 -16.16 -17.94
C LEU A 184 -23.15 -14.66 -18.01
N PRO A 185 -23.82 -14.11 -16.97
CA PRO A 185 -23.90 -12.67 -16.79
C PRO A 185 -22.51 -12.06 -16.64
N ALA A 186 -22.31 -10.85 -17.18
CA ALA A 186 -21.00 -10.17 -17.14
C ALA A 186 -20.42 -10.04 -15.73
N ALA A 187 -21.27 -9.79 -14.73
CA ALA A 187 -20.83 -9.69 -13.34
C ALA A 187 -20.19 -11.01 -12.86
N LEU A 188 -20.89 -12.13 -13.05
CA LEU A 188 -20.40 -13.46 -12.62
C LEU A 188 -19.14 -13.87 -13.37
N GLU A 189 -19.11 -13.60 -14.67
CA GLU A 189 -17.92 -13.79 -15.51
C GLU A 189 -16.70 -13.03 -14.97
N CYS A 190 -16.90 -11.77 -14.54
CA CYS A 190 -15.85 -10.94 -13.94
C CYS A 190 -15.36 -11.49 -12.60
N PHE A 191 -16.28 -11.91 -11.71
CA PHE A 191 -15.91 -12.51 -10.43
C PHE A 191 -15.07 -13.77 -10.63
N ILE A 192 -15.50 -14.69 -11.51
CA ILE A 192 -14.77 -15.94 -11.78
C ILE A 192 -13.38 -15.63 -12.31
N MET A 193 -13.28 -14.75 -13.31
CA MET A 193 -11.99 -14.41 -13.90
C MET A 193 -11.04 -13.70 -12.92
N LEU A 194 -11.54 -12.80 -12.08
CA LEU A 194 -10.74 -12.15 -11.05
C LEU A 194 -10.27 -13.15 -9.99
N ILE A 195 -11.14 -14.07 -9.54
CA ILE A 195 -10.77 -15.12 -8.59
C ILE A 195 -9.71 -16.04 -9.19
N MET A 196 -9.86 -16.46 -10.44
CA MET A 196 -8.85 -17.26 -11.15
C MET A 196 -7.53 -16.51 -11.25
N PHE A 197 -7.55 -15.23 -11.60
CA PHE A 197 -6.36 -14.39 -11.65
C PHE A 197 -5.68 -14.26 -10.28
N ASP A 198 -6.44 -14.04 -9.22
CA ASP A 198 -5.90 -13.93 -7.87
C ASP A 198 -5.30 -15.26 -7.38
N ILE A 199 -5.94 -16.40 -7.69
CA ILE A 199 -5.40 -17.74 -7.40
C ILE A 199 -4.09 -17.97 -8.13
N LEU A 200 -4.01 -17.61 -9.42
CA LEU A 200 -2.77 -17.70 -10.19
C LEU A 200 -1.66 -16.86 -9.58
N ARG A 201 -1.98 -15.61 -9.21
CA ARG A 201 -1.01 -14.69 -8.59
C ARG A 201 -0.53 -15.20 -7.24
N GLU A 202 -1.44 -15.64 -6.38
CA GLU A 202 -1.13 -16.17 -5.06
C GLU A 202 -0.28 -17.45 -5.13
N THR A 203 -0.55 -18.29 -6.13
CA THR A 203 0.27 -19.47 -6.42
C THR A 203 1.65 -19.06 -6.91
N GLY A 204 1.72 -18.07 -7.82
CA GLY A 204 2.97 -17.58 -8.40
C GLY A 204 3.94 -17.01 -7.37
N ILE A 205 3.45 -16.26 -6.36
CA ILE A 205 4.31 -15.68 -5.30
C ILE A 205 4.84 -16.71 -4.30
N ARG A 206 4.21 -17.89 -4.20
CA ARG A 206 4.62 -18.98 -3.29
C ARG A 206 5.61 -19.94 -3.92
N MET A 207 5.77 -19.88 -5.23
CA MET A 207 6.72 -20.70 -5.98
C MET A 207 8.10 -20.02 -6.07
N PRO A 208 9.20 -20.79 -6.24
CA PRO A 208 10.51 -20.22 -6.53
C PRO A 208 10.45 -19.30 -7.77
N ASN A 209 11.14 -18.16 -7.72
CA ASN A 209 11.01 -17.05 -8.69
C ASN A 209 10.95 -17.49 -10.17
N HIS A 210 11.82 -18.41 -10.60
CA HIS A 210 11.87 -18.88 -11.99
C HIS A 210 10.64 -19.71 -12.40
N ILE A 211 10.11 -20.51 -11.47
CA ILE A 211 8.93 -21.36 -11.69
C ILE A 211 7.66 -20.50 -11.57
N GLY A 212 7.60 -19.63 -10.56
CA GLY A 212 6.45 -18.76 -10.32
C GLY A 212 6.15 -17.81 -11.49
N GLN A 213 7.19 -17.22 -12.10
CA GLN A 213 7.04 -16.39 -13.30
C GLN A 213 6.52 -17.21 -14.50
N ALA A 214 7.13 -18.36 -14.78
CA ALA A 214 6.70 -19.22 -15.87
C ALA A 214 5.25 -19.71 -15.70
N MET A 215 4.89 -20.16 -14.49
CA MET A 215 3.53 -20.59 -14.14
C MET A 215 2.52 -19.46 -14.22
N SER A 216 2.88 -18.24 -13.84
CA SER A 216 1.99 -17.07 -13.95
C SER A 216 1.70 -16.72 -15.41
N ILE A 217 2.72 -16.78 -16.28
CA ILE A 217 2.58 -16.51 -17.73
C ILE A 217 1.74 -17.60 -18.39
N VAL A 218 2.10 -18.86 -18.19
CA VAL A 218 1.40 -20.01 -18.78
C VAL A 218 -0.02 -20.07 -18.24
N GLY A 219 -0.22 -19.93 -16.93
CA GLY A 219 -1.53 -19.94 -16.30
C GLY A 219 -2.44 -18.83 -16.83
N ALA A 220 -1.95 -17.58 -16.90
CA ALA A 220 -2.76 -16.47 -17.40
C ALA A 220 -3.13 -16.62 -18.88
N LEU A 221 -2.18 -17.07 -19.72
CA LEU A 221 -2.41 -17.26 -21.15
C LEU A 221 -3.35 -18.45 -21.42
N VAL A 222 -3.08 -19.60 -20.82
CA VAL A 222 -3.87 -20.82 -21.02
C VAL A 222 -5.29 -20.65 -20.46
N ILE A 223 -5.45 -20.11 -19.25
CA ILE A 223 -6.79 -19.89 -18.67
C ILE A 223 -7.56 -18.84 -19.47
N GLY A 224 -6.91 -17.74 -19.86
CA GLY A 224 -7.55 -16.69 -20.65
C GLY A 224 -8.00 -17.19 -22.03
N GLN A 225 -7.13 -17.89 -22.75
CA GLN A 225 -7.45 -18.44 -24.08
C GLN A 225 -8.51 -19.54 -23.99
N ALA A 226 -8.32 -20.52 -23.11
CA ALA A 226 -9.28 -21.61 -22.94
C ALA A 226 -10.66 -21.10 -22.53
N ALA A 227 -10.75 -20.08 -21.67
CA ALA A 227 -12.04 -19.49 -21.27
C ALA A 227 -12.76 -18.81 -22.44
N VAL A 228 -12.03 -18.17 -23.36
CA VAL A 228 -12.60 -17.52 -24.56
C VAL A 228 -13.00 -18.56 -25.62
N GLU A 229 -12.14 -19.57 -25.85
CA GLU A 229 -12.39 -20.66 -26.79
C GLU A 229 -13.56 -21.54 -26.36
N ALA A 230 -13.67 -21.84 -25.07
CA ALA A 230 -14.82 -22.54 -24.50
C ALA A 230 -16.09 -21.67 -24.41
N HIS A 231 -16.02 -20.41 -24.85
CA HIS A 231 -17.12 -19.44 -24.77
C HIS A 231 -17.69 -19.23 -23.36
N LEU A 232 -16.89 -19.51 -22.32
CA LEU A 232 -17.26 -19.25 -20.93
C LEU A 232 -17.16 -17.76 -20.58
N VAL A 233 -16.27 -17.05 -21.28
CA VAL A 233 -15.89 -15.66 -21.03
C VAL A 233 -15.74 -14.93 -22.37
N ALA A 234 -16.20 -13.68 -22.43
CA ALA A 234 -16.04 -12.79 -23.56
C ALA A 234 -14.62 -12.21 -23.61
N ALA A 235 -14.06 -12.06 -24.81
CA ALA A 235 -12.72 -11.51 -24.98
C ALA A 235 -12.49 -10.14 -24.29
N PRO A 236 -13.45 -9.18 -24.31
CA PRO A 236 -13.31 -7.92 -23.58
C PRO A 236 -13.13 -8.09 -22.07
N MET A 237 -13.73 -9.12 -21.45
CA MET A 237 -13.56 -9.38 -20.03
C MET A 237 -12.13 -9.81 -19.69
N VAL A 238 -11.53 -10.66 -20.52
CA VAL A 238 -10.13 -11.09 -20.35
C VAL A 238 -9.19 -9.89 -20.38
N ILE A 239 -9.43 -8.93 -21.29
CA ILE A 239 -8.65 -7.69 -21.38
C ILE A 239 -8.78 -6.86 -20.09
N VAL A 240 -10.01 -6.70 -19.57
CA VAL A 240 -10.28 -5.96 -18.34
C VAL A 240 -9.55 -6.59 -17.15
N VAL A 241 -9.60 -7.90 -17.01
CA VAL A 241 -8.95 -8.64 -15.92
C VAL A 241 -7.42 -8.59 -16.06
N ALA A 242 -6.89 -8.78 -17.27
CA ALA A 242 -5.46 -8.66 -17.53
C ALA A 242 -4.93 -7.25 -17.21
N PHE A 243 -5.66 -6.21 -17.63
CA PHE A 243 -5.30 -4.82 -17.33
C PHE A 243 -5.31 -4.56 -15.82
N THR A 244 -6.37 -5.00 -15.12
CA THR A 244 -6.50 -4.92 -13.66
C THR A 244 -5.34 -5.64 -12.96
N GLY A 245 -4.94 -6.79 -13.49
CA GLY A 245 -3.81 -7.57 -12.99
C GLY A 245 -2.49 -6.81 -13.10
N ILE A 246 -2.20 -6.25 -14.29
CA ILE A 246 -0.99 -5.47 -14.55
C ILE A 246 -0.91 -4.25 -13.64
N THR A 247 -2.02 -3.51 -13.50
CA THR A 247 -2.04 -2.32 -12.61
C THR A 247 -1.85 -2.71 -11.14
N ASN A 248 -2.36 -3.86 -10.71
CA ASN A 248 -2.18 -4.33 -9.33
C ASN A 248 -0.71 -4.64 -8.99
N LEU A 249 0.09 -5.09 -9.97
CA LEU A 249 1.51 -5.37 -9.76
C LEU A 249 2.32 -4.12 -9.41
N MET A 250 1.90 -2.94 -9.88
CA MET A 250 2.54 -1.66 -9.55
C MET A 250 2.26 -1.21 -8.11
N SER A 251 1.19 -1.70 -7.49
CA SER A 251 0.75 -1.33 -6.14
C SER A 251 1.03 -2.44 -5.11
N SER A 252 2.20 -3.08 -5.18
CA SER A 252 2.53 -4.28 -4.39
C SER A 252 2.35 -4.13 -2.88
N ARG A 253 2.66 -2.95 -2.31
CA ARG A 253 2.47 -2.62 -0.88
C ARG A 253 1.00 -2.63 -0.44
N LEU A 254 0.07 -2.41 -1.37
CA LEU A 254 -1.37 -2.28 -1.12
C LEU A 254 -2.14 -3.52 -1.60
N THR A 255 -1.47 -4.66 -1.80
CA THR A 255 -2.10 -5.86 -2.38
C THR A 255 -3.39 -6.28 -1.68
N ALA A 256 -3.40 -6.33 -0.35
CA ALA A 256 -4.60 -6.67 0.41
C ALA A 256 -5.69 -5.60 0.23
N ALA A 257 -5.29 -4.33 0.35
CA ALA A 257 -6.20 -3.20 0.20
C ALA A 257 -6.86 -3.09 -1.17
N THR A 258 -6.09 -3.29 -2.25
CA THR A 258 -6.61 -3.27 -3.61
C THR A 258 -7.54 -4.45 -3.84
N LEU A 259 -7.22 -5.65 -3.33
CA LEU A 259 -8.06 -6.83 -3.47
C LEU A 259 -9.44 -6.61 -2.81
N VAL A 260 -9.45 -6.25 -1.52
CA VAL A 260 -10.71 -6.06 -0.76
C VAL A 260 -11.53 -4.91 -1.36
N SER A 261 -10.89 -3.76 -1.64
CA SER A 261 -11.58 -2.60 -2.21
C SER A 261 -12.15 -2.89 -3.60
N ARG A 262 -11.42 -3.64 -4.44
CA ARG A 262 -11.87 -4.02 -5.79
C ARG A 262 -13.11 -4.89 -5.74
N TYR A 263 -13.11 -5.96 -4.93
CA TYR A 263 -14.30 -6.82 -4.81
C TYR A 263 -15.47 -6.08 -4.18
N PHE A 264 -15.23 -5.25 -3.16
CA PHE A 264 -16.26 -4.41 -2.57
C PHE A 264 -16.94 -3.49 -3.59
N CYS A 265 -16.14 -2.73 -4.37
CA CYS A 265 -16.67 -1.88 -5.44
C CYS A 265 -17.37 -2.68 -6.55
N LEU A 266 -16.83 -3.86 -6.91
CA LEU A 266 -17.41 -4.72 -7.92
C LEU A 266 -18.79 -5.27 -7.50
N ILE A 267 -18.94 -5.66 -6.23
CA ILE A 267 -20.22 -6.11 -5.67
C ILE A 267 -21.25 -5.00 -5.76
N LEU A 268 -20.93 -3.80 -5.27
CA LEU A 268 -21.85 -2.66 -5.31
C LEU A 268 -22.22 -2.26 -6.74
N ALA A 269 -21.23 -2.21 -7.63
CA ALA A 269 -21.46 -1.92 -9.04
C ALA A 269 -22.30 -2.99 -9.75
N SER A 270 -22.16 -4.26 -9.36
CA SER A 270 -22.96 -5.34 -9.90
C SER A 270 -24.43 -5.25 -9.46
N MET A 271 -24.72 -4.67 -8.28
CA MET A 271 -26.07 -4.54 -7.74
C MET A 271 -26.83 -3.31 -8.28
N ILE A 272 -26.16 -2.17 -8.41
CA ILE A 272 -26.81 -0.88 -8.72
C ILE A 272 -26.04 -0.02 -9.74
N GLY A 273 -25.16 -0.64 -10.52
CA GLY A 273 -24.44 0.01 -11.62
C GLY A 273 -23.49 1.12 -11.16
N LEU A 274 -23.44 2.22 -11.93
CA LEU A 274 -22.49 3.30 -11.72
C LEU A 274 -22.67 3.98 -10.35
N THR A 275 -23.90 4.06 -9.85
CA THR A 275 -24.18 4.57 -8.51
C THR A 275 -23.50 3.73 -7.43
N GLY A 276 -23.50 2.41 -7.56
CA GLY A 276 -22.82 1.50 -6.64
C GLY A 276 -21.31 1.66 -6.65
N LEU A 277 -20.74 1.87 -7.83
CA LEU A 277 -19.32 2.20 -7.95
C LEU A 277 -18.98 3.49 -7.20
N MET A 278 -19.78 4.55 -7.38
CA MET A 278 -19.53 5.83 -6.71
C MET A 278 -19.61 5.69 -5.20
N VAL A 279 -20.64 5.00 -4.69
CA VAL A 279 -20.77 4.69 -3.25
C VAL A 279 -19.58 3.86 -2.76
N GLY A 280 -19.13 2.87 -3.53
CA GLY A 280 -17.99 2.03 -3.20
C GLY A 280 -16.70 2.83 -3.07
N ILE A 281 -16.36 3.63 -4.08
CA ILE A 281 -15.18 4.50 -4.07
C ILE A 281 -15.27 5.52 -2.94
N SER A 282 -16.41 6.17 -2.74
CA SER A 282 -16.61 7.11 -1.64
C SER A 282 -16.42 6.44 -0.28
N SER A 283 -16.90 5.21 -0.09
CA SER A 283 -16.73 4.47 1.18
C SER A 283 -15.26 4.13 1.43
N VAL A 284 -14.52 3.68 0.41
CA VAL A 284 -13.07 3.43 0.52
C VAL A 284 -12.34 4.74 0.86
N LEU A 285 -12.70 5.85 0.21
CA LEU A 285 -12.10 7.15 0.47
C LEU A 285 -12.37 7.64 1.89
N ILE A 286 -13.61 7.54 2.36
CA ILE A 286 -13.99 7.89 3.75
C ILE A 286 -13.20 7.05 4.74
N HIS A 287 -13.07 5.74 4.48
CA HIS A 287 -12.29 4.85 5.34
C HIS A 287 -10.84 5.31 5.43
N VAL A 288 -10.17 5.55 4.30
CA VAL A 288 -8.77 6.02 4.28
C VAL A 288 -8.62 7.37 4.99
N LEU A 289 -9.58 8.29 4.85
CA LEU A 289 -9.58 9.59 5.53
C LEU A 289 -9.80 9.47 7.05
N SER A 290 -10.53 8.44 7.49
CA SER A 290 -10.79 8.17 8.91
C SER A 290 -9.68 7.41 9.61
N MET A 291 -8.74 6.82 8.85
CA MET A 291 -7.63 6.08 9.44
C MET A 291 -6.67 7.01 10.18
N GLU A 292 -6.31 6.61 11.39
CA GLU A 292 -5.29 7.24 12.19
C GLU A 292 -4.23 6.19 12.58
N THR A 293 -3.00 6.63 12.84
CA THR A 293 -1.96 5.77 13.42
C THR A 293 -1.33 6.53 14.58
N LEU A 294 -1.45 5.98 15.79
CA LEU A 294 -0.93 6.59 17.02
C LEU A 294 -1.42 8.05 17.23
N GLY A 295 -2.70 8.29 16.93
CA GLY A 295 -3.35 9.60 17.04
C GLY A 295 -2.98 10.60 15.95
N ILE A 296 -2.31 10.16 14.88
CA ILE A 296 -2.02 10.98 13.70
C ILE A 296 -2.86 10.48 12.52
N PRO A 297 -3.65 11.33 11.84
CA PRO A 297 -4.36 10.97 10.62
C PRO A 297 -3.42 10.44 9.54
N SER A 298 -3.81 9.34 8.89
CA SER A 298 -3.01 8.70 7.82
C SER A 298 -2.83 9.61 6.61
N ILE A 299 -3.88 10.38 6.28
CA ILE A 299 -3.80 11.51 5.36
C ILE A 299 -3.69 12.78 6.19
N LEU A 300 -2.52 13.42 6.13
CA LEU A 300 -2.29 14.65 6.86
C LEU A 300 -3.12 15.80 6.26
N PRO A 301 -3.82 16.59 7.09
CA PRO A 301 -4.52 17.76 6.61
C PRO A 301 -3.48 18.76 6.10
N VAL A 302 -3.65 19.19 4.85
CA VAL A 302 -2.86 20.29 4.29
C VAL A 302 -3.33 21.57 4.98
N LYS A 303 -2.60 21.99 6.01
CA LYS A 303 -2.98 23.15 6.83
C LYS A 303 -2.87 24.44 6.01
N ARG A 304 -1.90 24.48 5.10
CA ARG A 304 -1.74 25.52 4.10
C ARG A 304 -1.16 24.87 2.85
N LEU A 305 -1.65 25.20 1.66
CA LEU A 305 -1.08 24.74 0.37
C LEU A 305 0.31 25.38 0.11
N GLU A 306 1.21 25.29 1.09
CA GLU A 306 2.60 25.69 0.99
C GLU A 306 3.38 24.57 0.31
N TYR A 307 4.25 24.96 -0.61
CA TYR A 307 5.15 24.03 -1.31
C TYR A 307 5.86 23.06 -0.35
N GLN A 308 6.27 23.52 0.84
CA GLN A 308 6.97 22.70 1.82
C GLN A 308 6.11 21.60 2.46
N GLU A 309 4.78 21.64 2.40
CA GLU A 309 3.93 20.55 2.91
C GLU A 309 3.74 19.44 1.86
N VAL A 310 3.70 19.80 0.58
CA VAL A 310 3.40 18.88 -0.54
C VAL A 310 4.62 18.40 -1.34
N LYS A 311 5.80 18.98 -1.09
CA LYS A 311 7.07 18.74 -1.82
C LYS A 311 7.58 17.29 -1.85
N ASP A 312 7.00 16.41 -1.04
CA ASP A 312 7.36 14.99 -1.03
C ASP A 312 6.12 14.08 -0.96
N THR A 313 4.98 14.60 -1.41
CA THR A 313 3.73 13.83 -1.50
C THR A 313 3.64 13.21 -2.91
N PHE A 314 2.98 13.91 -3.83
CA PHE A 314 2.81 13.48 -5.23
C PHE A 314 4.07 13.72 -6.07
N ILE A 315 4.74 14.83 -5.83
CA ILE A 315 5.95 15.24 -6.53
C ILE A 315 7.11 15.09 -5.55
N ARG A 316 8.21 14.49 -6.01
CA ARG A 316 9.46 14.43 -5.27
C ARG A 316 10.29 15.66 -5.64
N ALA A 317 10.38 16.64 -4.74
CA ALA A 317 11.24 17.79 -4.94
C ALA A 317 12.73 17.41 -4.91
N PRO A 318 13.62 18.19 -5.56
CA PRO A 318 15.06 18.03 -5.40
C PRO A 318 15.48 18.19 -3.94
N TRP A 319 16.52 17.45 -3.52
CA TRP A 319 17.04 17.50 -2.15
C TRP A 319 17.30 18.93 -1.63
N PRO A 320 17.92 19.87 -2.38
CA PRO A 320 18.14 21.24 -1.89
C PRO A 320 16.86 21.98 -1.47
N ASN A 321 15.72 21.62 -2.07
CA ASN A 321 14.43 22.26 -1.82
C ASN A 321 13.64 21.60 -0.68
N MET A 322 14.13 20.49 -0.12
CA MET A 322 13.48 19.78 0.99
C MET A 322 13.83 20.39 2.36
N LEU A 323 13.36 21.61 2.63
CA LEU A 323 13.78 22.39 3.80
C LEU A 323 13.09 21.97 5.10
N LYS A 324 11.78 21.69 5.06
CA LYS A 324 10.99 21.37 6.26
C LYS A 324 10.70 19.87 6.40
N ARG A 325 10.60 19.37 7.65
CA ARG A 325 9.99 18.07 7.99
C ARG A 325 8.47 18.19 7.97
N ILE A 326 7.80 17.04 7.94
CA ILE A 326 6.35 16.95 7.88
C ILE A 326 5.78 17.19 9.30
N TRP A 327 4.86 18.12 9.42
CA TRP A 327 4.04 18.31 10.63
C TRP A 327 2.85 17.35 10.56
N PRO A 328 2.40 16.69 11.66
CA PRO A 328 2.79 16.83 13.07
C PRO A 328 3.84 15.82 13.56
N LEU A 329 4.55 15.13 12.66
CA LEU A 329 5.46 14.03 13.02
C LEU A 329 6.65 14.47 13.87
N SER A 330 7.07 15.72 13.73
CA SER A 330 8.21 16.30 14.44
C SER A 330 7.89 17.67 15.01
N HIS A 331 8.39 17.95 16.22
CA HIS A 331 8.39 19.31 16.77
C HIS A 331 9.48 20.18 16.13
N ASN A 332 10.61 19.57 15.75
CA ASN A 332 11.67 20.23 15.00
C ASN A 332 11.34 20.16 13.50
N LEU A 333 10.74 21.21 12.95
CA LEU A 333 10.33 21.23 11.54
C LEU A 333 11.48 21.50 10.57
N THR A 334 12.69 21.83 11.01
CA THR A 334 13.78 22.21 10.09
C THR A 334 14.61 20.99 9.69
N ARG A 335 14.46 20.50 8.45
CA ARG A 335 15.28 19.40 7.90
C ARG A 335 16.69 19.89 7.56
N GLN A 336 16.79 20.96 6.78
CA GLN A 336 18.06 21.51 6.32
C GLN A 336 17.94 23.02 6.09
N LYS A 337 19.08 23.73 6.17
CA LYS A 337 19.15 25.15 5.82
C LYS A 337 19.08 25.31 4.30
N LYS A 338 18.55 26.45 3.83
CA LYS A 338 18.49 26.75 2.40
C LYS A 338 19.92 26.82 1.86
N VAL A 339 20.21 26.02 0.84
CA VAL A 339 21.49 26.05 0.14
C VAL A 339 21.47 27.29 -0.75
N THR A 340 22.24 28.32 -0.40
CA THR A 340 22.53 29.45 -1.28
C THR A 340 23.65 29.02 -2.22
N HIS A 341 23.35 28.95 -3.52
CA HIS A 341 24.35 28.72 -4.56
C HIS A 341 25.10 30.00 -4.89
#